data_AF-A0A928RKT6-F1
#
_entry.id   AF-A0A928RKT6-F1
#
_cell.length_a   1.000
_cell.length_b   1.000
_cell.length_c   1.000
_cell.angle_alpha   90.00
_cell.angle_beta   90.00
_cell.angle_gamma   90.00
#
_symmetry.space_group_name_H-M   'P 1'
#
loop_
_entity.id
_entity.type
_entity.pdbx_description
1 polymer ?
#
loop_
_entity_poly.entity_id
_entity_poly.type
_entity_poly.pdbx_seq_one_letter_code
_entity_poly.pdbx_strand_id
1 'polypeptide(L)'
;MKRLRRMVFSMALLALSVLLLVSCAKDSTSNPPKTSDTPTKDLNAEFTDTISGVQADENKFMNISIVDEGVDIYAYEEGQTWGYRYGPSMINYADGTMDAWFAAPGACGPWDYFTYRHSDDGVSWSDEKVVLQPLPETMDYASVCDPGLVYFGGYYYMGYTSTIHNGGVCNNGFVARSKNPDGPYEKWNGSGWGGEPAPIVYYTDDGSAWGAGEMSFVEVDGTLYIYYTWKTPNSNTTRVSIADSTKENWPATMQYKGIAMEYNMADNEDSADVKYVEDYGKFIAINTTKRMGPDSAIQIWESNDGITFYRTNTLKTNIIYYCHNAGFMSRPNGHINLNDKLYLGYAYGGTSNDWGKWSTRLHEFKITLGDAIDTSDAQKPNRKVDVEHWTRDHEWNVAIATNSLQHYEKYLSQGKFDIELFTVDTTFKTTKLTDSKGVVFSDYDTSLISFKGFTCTPKKTGSTYVTVTYDGLSHIFKVTILDDEGIVNSAYPLMVEFKSALTYAYDGPVKINEDGSVTMYVSNRKEKVQLRAMARFDDRNFMEISNGVGEFFDGKRYIYDITYTSSDENIVRVAKNGVVSARKVGTATVTVKCGDFSYDVKITVV
;
A
#
# COMPACT_ATOMS: atom_id res chain seq x y z
N MET A 1 -52.40 -60.42 -43.67
CA MET A 1 -51.80 -60.16 -45.00
C MET A 1 -51.78 -58.67 -45.23
N LYS A 2 -50.67 -58.10 -45.71
CA LYS A 2 -50.61 -56.86 -46.50
C LYS A 2 -51.33 -55.60 -45.97
N ARG A 3 -50.57 -54.49 -45.93
CA ARG A 3 -50.99 -53.09 -46.12
C ARG A 3 -51.98 -52.44 -45.12
N LEU A 4 -51.73 -51.14 -44.91
CA LEU A 4 -52.67 -50.03 -44.69
C LEU A 4 -53.28 -49.80 -43.28
N ARG A 5 -53.09 -48.59 -42.72
CA ARG A 5 -54.11 -47.65 -42.15
C ARG A 5 -53.50 -46.67 -41.10
N ARG A 6 -53.63 -45.36 -41.31
CA ARG A 6 -54.52 -44.36 -40.63
C ARG A 6 -54.12 -44.04 -39.16
N MET A 7 -53.71 -42.82 -38.83
CA MET A 7 -54.50 -41.57 -38.55
C MET A 7 -55.01 -41.49 -37.09
N VAL A 8 -54.81 -40.31 -36.47
CA VAL A 8 -55.71 -39.58 -35.51
C VAL A 8 -55.51 -39.74 -33.99
N PHE A 9 -55.18 -38.60 -33.34
CA PHE A 9 -55.57 -38.06 -31.99
C PHE A 9 -55.14 -38.87 -30.74
N SER A 10 -54.91 -38.33 -29.53
CA SER A 10 -55.08 -37.01 -28.92
C SER A 10 -54.30 -36.96 -27.59
N MET A 11 -54.11 -35.74 -27.07
CA MET A 11 -53.68 -35.38 -25.71
C MET A 11 -54.19 -36.28 -24.57
N ALA A 12 -53.34 -36.54 -23.57
CA ALA A 12 -53.52 -36.01 -22.21
C ALA A 12 -52.41 -36.47 -21.24
N LEU A 13 -52.03 -35.52 -20.39
CA LEU A 13 -51.12 -35.56 -19.24
C LEU A 13 -51.31 -36.77 -18.30
N LEU A 14 -50.22 -37.31 -17.74
CA LEU A 14 -49.65 -36.93 -16.43
C LEU A 14 -48.91 -38.12 -15.79
N ALA A 15 -47.71 -37.84 -15.26
CA ALA A 15 -47.04 -38.48 -14.12
C ALA A 15 -46.90 -40.02 -14.11
N LEU A 16 -45.65 -40.52 -14.20
CA LEU A 16 -44.88 -41.01 -13.05
C LEU A 16 -43.57 -41.67 -13.55
N SER A 17 -42.46 -41.37 -12.87
CA SER A 17 -41.28 -42.23 -12.70
C SER A 17 -40.63 -42.86 -13.95
N VAL A 18 -39.50 -42.29 -14.39
CA VAL A 18 -38.45 -43.07 -15.07
C VAL A 18 -37.19 -43.00 -14.21
N LEU A 19 -36.96 -44.10 -13.47
CA LEU A 19 -35.63 -44.52 -13.07
C LEU A 19 -34.97 -45.23 -14.26
N LEU A 20 -33.66 -45.00 -14.36
CA LEU A 20 -32.63 -45.89 -14.93
C LEU A 20 -32.56 -46.02 -16.45
N LEU A 21 -31.61 -45.27 -17.03
CA LEU A 21 -30.48 -45.84 -17.77
C LEU A 21 -29.54 -44.71 -18.24
N VAL A 22 -28.55 -44.33 -17.44
CA VAL A 22 -27.22 -43.91 -17.92
C VAL A 22 -26.21 -44.23 -16.80
N SER A 23 -25.34 -45.22 -17.03
CA SER A 23 -24.12 -45.38 -16.25
C SER A 23 -22.92 -44.93 -17.08
N CYS A 24 -21.96 -44.32 -16.38
CA CYS A 24 -20.58 -44.03 -16.78
C CYS A 24 -20.32 -42.75 -17.59
N ALA A 25 -20.34 -41.61 -16.90
CA ALA A 25 -19.28 -40.60 -17.01
C ALA A 25 -19.20 -39.86 -15.65
N LYS A 26 -18.10 -40.04 -14.92
CA LYS A 26 -17.87 -39.45 -13.60
C LYS A 26 -16.88 -38.29 -13.75
N ASP A 27 -17.42 -37.10 -13.50
CA ASP A 27 -16.87 -35.88 -12.92
C ASP A 27 -15.35 -35.75 -12.68
N SER A 28 -14.80 -34.65 -13.20
CA SER A 28 -13.85 -33.81 -12.46
C SER A 28 -13.94 -32.35 -12.95
N THR A 29 -15.09 -31.72 -12.84
CA THR A 29 -15.20 -30.25 -12.84
C THR A 29 -15.09 -29.79 -11.39
N SER A 30 -13.87 -29.48 -10.95
CA SER A 30 -13.67 -28.81 -9.66
C SER A 30 -14.22 -27.39 -9.78
N ASN A 31 -15.40 -27.16 -9.17
CA ASN A 31 -15.83 -25.82 -8.82
C ASN A 31 -14.72 -25.12 -8.01
N PRO A 32 -14.52 -23.80 -8.19
CA PRO A 32 -13.60 -23.06 -7.35
C PRO A 32 -13.98 -23.21 -5.87
N PRO A 33 -13.02 -23.06 -4.93
CA PRO A 33 -13.34 -23.07 -3.52
C PRO A 33 -14.37 -21.97 -3.27
N LYS A 34 -15.46 -22.32 -2.58
CA LYS A 34 -16.35 -21.30 -2.02
C LYS A 34 -15.52 -20.45 -1.07
N THR A 35 -15.26 -19.20 -1.45
CA THR A 35 -15.16 -18.11 -0.50
C THR A 35 -16.34 -18.23 0.46
N SER A 36 -16.16 -17.94 1.74
CA SER A 36 -17.32 -17.80 2.62
C SER A 36 -18.17 -16.65 2.07
N ASP A 37 -19.17 -16.98 1.26
CA ASP A 37 -20.16 -16.04 0.71
C ASP A 37 -21.13 -15.58 1.80
N THR A 38 -20.62 -15.28 2.99
CA THR A 38 -21.37 -14.47 3.94
C THR A 38 -21.37 -13.07 3.33
N PRO A 39 -22.52 -12.50 2.96
CA PRO A 39 -22.59 -11.11 2.56
C PRO A 39 -21.93 -10.32 3.68
N THR A 40 -20.87 -9.57 3.38
CA THR A 40 -20.21 -8.71 4.35
C THR A 40 -21.28 -7.76 4.86
N LYS A 41 -21.66 -7.96 6.13
CA LYS A 41 -22.49 -7.01 6.88
C LYS A 41 -21.87 -5.64 6.66
N ASP A 42 -22.66 -4.64 6.34
CA ASP A 42 -22.15 -3.28 6.31
C ASP A 42 -21.73 -2.93 7.74
N LEU A 43 -20.43 -2.96 8.00
CA LEU A 43 -19.86 -2.77 9.33
C LEU A 43 -19.99 -1.31 9.79
N ASN A 44 -20.29 -0.39 8.86
CA ASN A 44 -20.65 0.99 9.18
C ASN A 44 -22.12 1.13 9.59
N ALA A 45 -23.02 0.27 9.09
CA ALA A 45 -24.47 0.41 9.31
C ALA A 45 -24.94 0.22 10.76
N GLU A 46 -24.04 -0.11 11.68
CA GLU A 46 -24.30 -0.20 13.12
C GLU A 46 -23.78 1.01 13.92
N PHE A 47 -22.95 1.87 13.33
CA PHE A 47 -22.61 3.14 13.94
C PHE A 47 -23.74 4.14 13.70
N THR A 48 -24.22 4.81 14.77
CA THR A 48 -25.11 5.95 14.61
C THR A 48 -24.28 7.18 14.27
N ASP A 49 -24.27 7.56 12.99
CA ASP A 49 -23.66 8.83 12.57
C ASP A 49 -24.28 9.99 13.35
N THR A 50 -23.46 10.70 14.12
CA THR A 50 -23.85 12.00 14.70
C THR A 50 -23.54 13.16 13.75
N ILE A 51 -23.01 12.84 12.56
CA ILE A 51 -22.42 13.74 11.54
C ILE A 51 -23.37 14.88 11.14
N SER A 52 -24.70 14.68 11.15
CA SER A 52 -25.62 15.67 10.59
C SER A 52 -25.68 16.96 11.43
N GLY A 53 -24.91 17.97 11.02
CA GLY A 53 -25.10 19.36 11.43
C GLY A 53 -24.15 19.90 12.50
N VAL A 54 -23.15 19.12 12.96
CA VAL A 54 -22.09 19.68 13.83
C VAL A 54 -21.13 20.50 12.97
N GLN A 55 -21.08 21.80 13.22
CA GLN A 55 -20.15 22.71 12.55
C GLN A 55 -18.94 22.94 13.46
N ALA A 56 -17.74 22.93 12.89
CA ALA A 56 -16.53 23.28 13.61
C ALA A 56 -16.65 24.67 14.25
N ASP A 57 -16.42 24.78 15.56
CA ASP A 57 -16.24 26.07 16.21
C ASP A 57 -14.77 26.49 16.13
N GLU A 58 -14.47 27.50 15.31
CA GLU A 58 -13.11 28.02 15.10
C GLU A 58 -12.50 28.63 16.38
N ASN A 59 -13.30 28.92 17.42
CA ASN A 59 -12.83 29.50 18.69
C ASN A 59 -12.60 28.43 19.77
N LYS A 60 -12.73 27.16 19.42
CA LYS A 60 -12.60 26.03 20.33
C LYS A 60 -11.46 25.13 19.87
N PHE A 61 -10.71 24.59 20.82
CA PHE A 61 -9.49 23.83 20.56
C PHE A 61 -9.55 22.46 21.22
N MET A 62 -9.18 21.42 20.48
CA MET A 62 -9.11 20.06 20.99
C MET A 62 -7.90 19.89 21.91
N ASN A 63 -8.12 19.23 23.04
CA ASN A 63 -7.08 18.82 23.97
C ASN A 63 -7.07 17.29 24.08
N ILE A 64 -5.92 16.70 23.81
CA ILE A 64 -5.69 15.26 23.92
C ILE A 64 -4.90 14.94 25.18
N SER A 65 -5.33 13.93 25.93
CA SER A 65 -4.58 13.38 27.06
C SER A 65 -4.50 11.87 26.99
N ILE A 66 -3.29 11.32 27.18
CA ILE A 66 -3.07 9.89 27.43
C ILE A 66 -3.54 9.57 28.86
N VAL A 67 -4.35 8.52 29.03
CA VAL A 67 -4.94 8.19 30.35
C VAL A 67 -4.26 7.04 31.08
N ASP A 68 -3.43 6.27 30.38
CA ASP A 68 -2.79 5.07 30.90
C ASP A 68 -1.29 5.02 30.56
N GLU A 69 -0.61 4.05 31.15
CA GLU A 69 0.79 3.78 30.80
C GLU A 69 0.95 3.11 29.43
N GLY A 70 -0.12 2.53 28.87
CA GLY A 70 -0.18 1.76 27.63
C GLY A 70 0.06 0.25 27.79
N VAL A 71 -0.17 -0.49 26.70
CA VAL A 71 0.07 -1.93 26.57
C VAL A 71 0.78 -2.22 25.26
N ASP A 72 1.80 -3.07 25.29
CA ASP A 72 2.43 -3.55 24.07
C ASP A 72 1.56 -4.63 23.44
N ILE A 73 1.27 -4.48 22.15
CA ILE A 73 0.54 -5.46 21.32
C ILE A 73 1.48 -6.24 20.39
N TYR A 74 2.75 -5.87 20.40
CA TYR A 74 3.87 -6.63 19.86
C TYR A 74 5.16 -6.25 20.59
N ALA A 75 5.97 -7.24 20.93
CA ALA A 75 7.39 -7.07 21.18
C ALA A 75 8.17 -8.24 20.57
N TYR A 76 9.43 -7.97 20.22
CA TYR A 76 10.34 -9.01 19.71
C TYR A 76 10.83 -9.94 20.84
N GLU A 77 11.14 -11.18 20.48
CA GLU A 77 11.53 -12.21 21.44
C GLU A 77 12.97 -12.05 21.94
N GLU A 78 13.26 -12.58 23.13
CA GLU A 78 14.61 -12.58 23.67
C GLU A 78 15.57 -13.37 22.77
N GLY A 79 16.68 -12.74 22.35
CA GLY A 79 17.65 -13.35 21.43
C GLY A 79 17.34 -13.14 19.95
N GLN A 80 16.20 -12.56 19.60
CA GLN A 80 15.87 -12.19 18.23
C GLN A 80 16.76 -11.04 17.75
N THR A 81 17.37 -11.17 16.57
CA THR A 81 18.32 -10.17 16.03
C THR A 81 17.65 -9.00 15.33
N TRP A 82 16.39 -9.16 14.91
CA TRP A 82 15.54 -8.15 14.27
C TRP A 82 14.08 -8.61 14.30
N GLY A 83 13.14 -7.70 14.48
CA GLY A 83 11.71 -7.94 14.53
C GLY A 83 10.95 -6.65 14.81
N TYR A 84 9.96 -6.35 13.98
CA TYR A 84 9.12 -5.17 14.13
C TYR A 84 7.68 -5.43 13.70
N ARG A 85 6.78 -4.63 14.26
CA ARG A 85 5.49 -4.24 13.68
C ARG A 85 5.37 -2.74 13.86
N TYR A 86 5.29 -1.97 12.78
CA TYR A 86 5.20 -0.51 12.86
C TYR A 86 4.06 0.01 11.98
N GLY A 87 3.74 1.30 12.17
CA GLY A 87 2.60 1.93 11.52
C GLY A 87 1.30 1.23 11.90
N PRO A 88 0.90 1.22 13.19
CA PRO A 88 -0.35 0.60 13.58
C PRO A 88 -1.51 1.36 12.95
N SER A 89 -2.21 0.73 12.01
CA SER A 89 -3.48 1.23 11.50
C SER A 89 -4.60 0.34 12.04
N MET A 90 -5.60 0.95 12.68
CA MET A 90 -6.55 0.23 13.52
C MET A 90 -7.99 0.69 13.26
N ILE A 91 -8.91 -0.27 13.20
CA ILE A 91 -10.35 -0.02 13.07
C ILE A 91 -11.07 -0.64 14.26
N ASN A 92 -11.98 0.13 14.88
CA ASN A 92 -12.96 -0.41 15.83
C ASN A 92 -14.35 -0.51 15.17
N TYR A 93 -15.10 -1.52 15.57
CA TYR A 93 -16.44 -1.79 15.08
C TYR A 93 -17.51 -1.57 16.16
N ALA A 94 -18.75 -1.40 15.73
CA ALA A 94 -19.88 -1.08 16.61
C ALA A 94 -20.20 -2.21 17.60
N ASP A 95 -19.84 -3.45 17.26
CA ASP A 95 -19.97 -4.62 18.15
C ASP A 95 -18.85 -4.70 19.21
N GLY A 96 -17.91 -3.75 19.20
CA GLY A 96 -16.79 -3.68 20.12
C GLY A 96 -15.55 -4.46 19.67
N THR A 97 -15.61 -5.17 18.55
CA THR A 97 -14.45 -5.86 17.96
C THR A 97 -13.50 -4.87 17.29
N MET A 98 -12.26 -5.29 17.08
CA MET A 98 -11.15 -4.44 16.60
C MET A 98 -10.29 -5.21 15.60
N ASP A 99 -9.83 -4.49 14.58
CA ASP A 99 -8.85 -4.97 13.62
C ASP A 99 -7.62 -4.07 13.61
N ALA A 100 -6.44 -4.67 13.44
CA ALA A 100 -5.18 -3.93 13.34
C ALA A 100 -4.27 -4.50 12.25
N TRP A 101 -3.61 -3.59 11.54
CA TRP A 101 -2.64 -3.88 10.50
C TRP A 101 -1.32 -3.20 10.79
N PHE A 102 -0.23 -3.84 10.37
CA PHE A 102 1.13 -3.36 10.61
C PHE A 102 2.02 -3.62 9.40
N ALA A 103 2.98 -2.73 9.18
CA ALA A 103 4.18 -3.07 8.43
C ALA A 103 5.04 -4.01 9.29
N ALA A 104 5.42 -5.14 8.72
CA ALA A 104 6.20 -6.19 9.33
C ALA A 104 7.33 -6.61 8.39
N PRO A 105 8.38 -7.26 8.88
CA PRO A 105 9.37 -7.90 8.05
C PRO A 105 8.86 -8.56 6.77
N GLY A 106 9.58 -8.36 5.67
CA GLY A 106 9.48 -9.22 4.51
C GLY A 106 10.26 -10.53 4.69
N ALA A 107 10.11 -11.44 3.74
CA ALA A 107 10.89 -12.67 3.65
C ALA A 107 11.13 -13.03 2.19
N CYS A 108 12.26 -13.68 1.88
CA CYS A 108 12.58 -14.08 0.49
C CYS A 108 12.52 -12.89 -0.51
N GLY A 109 13.23 -11.80 -0.22
CA GLY A 109 13.44 -10.70 -1.17
C GLY A 109 12.86 -9.36 -0.70
N PRO A 110 11.52 -9.23 -0.57
CA PRO A 110 10.86 -8.04 -0.05
C PRO A 110 11.37 -7.55 1.29
N TRP A 111 11.34 -6.23 1.50
CA TRP A 111 11.71 -5.60 2.75
C TRP A 111 10.59 -5.65 3.79
N ASP A 112 9.35 -5.38 3.38
CA ASP A 112 8.19 -5.34 4.26
C ASP A 112 6.99 -6.08 3.66
N TYR A 113 6.21 -6.70 4.55
CA TYR A 113 4.87 -7.22 4.34
C TYR A 113 3.87 -6.49 5.23
N PHE A 114 2.58 -6.61 4.91
CA PHE A 114 1.54 -6.23 5.85
C PHE A 114 0.97 -7.43 6.56
N THR A 115 0.92 -7.33 7.88
CA THR A 115 0.25 -8.30 8.74
C THR A 115 -1.05 -7.75 9.29
N TYR A 116 -1.91 -8.66 9.73
CA TYR A 116 -3.24 -8.40 10.26
C TYR A 116 -3.48 -9.21 11.53
N ARG A 117 -4.24 -8.63 12.47
CA ARG A 117 -4.78 -9.29 13.66
C ARG A 117 -6.19 -8.77 13.98
N HIS A 118 -7.00 -9.64 14.56
CA HIS A 118 -8.35 -9.33 15.06
C HIS A 118 -8.40 -9.43 16.60
N SER A 119 -9.28 -8.66 17.24
CA SER A 119 -9.58 -8.77 18.66
C SER A 119 -11.07 -8.62 18.94
N ASP A 120 -11.64 -9.55 19.71
CA ASP A 120 -13.04 -9.50 20.13
C ASP A 120 -13.27 -8.54 21.32
N ASP A 121 -12.22 -8.23 22.09
CA ASP A 121 -12.30 -7.55 23.40
C ASP A 121 -11.28 -6.41 23.59
N GLY A 122 -10.42 -6.18 22.59
CA GLY A 122 -9.32 -5.21 22.64
C GLY A 122 -8.12 -5.64 23.49
N VAL A 123 -8.12 -6.86 24.02
CA VAL A 123 -7.09 -7.39 24.93
C VAL A 123 -6.45 -8.64 24.33
N SER A 124 -7.28 -9.57 23.89
CA SER A 124 -6.90 -10.84 23.28
C SER A 124 -6.89 -10.69 21.77
N TRP A 125 -5.80 -11.06 21.13
CA TRP A 125 -5.61 -10.89 19.69
C TRP A 125 -5.40 -12.22 18.99
N SER A 126 -6.00 -12.37 17.81
CA SER A 126 -5.83 -13.54 16.95
C SER A 126 -4.36 -13.77 16.58
N ASP A 127 -4.10 -14.96 16.06
CA ASP A 127 -2.86 -15.26 15.36
C ASP A 127 -2.66 -14.27 14.20
N GLU A 128 -1.42 -13.80 14.07
CA GLU A 128 -0.99 -12.88 13.03
C GLU A 128 -0.90 -13.60 11.69
N LYS A 129 -1.29 -12.92 10.61
CA LYS A 129 -1.04 -13.40 9.25
C LYS A 129 -0.72 -12.26 8.30
N VAL A 130 0.05 -12.55 7.26
CA VAL A 130 0.33 -11.64 6.15
C VAL A 130 -0.87 -11.57 5.23
N VAL A 131 -1.30 -10.34 4.90
CA VAL A 131 -2.48 -10.06 4.07
C VAL A 131 -2.15 -9.28 2.79
N LEU A 132 -0.98 -8.65 2.73
CA LEU A 132 -0.49 -8.00 1.51
C LEU A 132 1.02 -8.19 1.39
N GLN A 133 1.47 -8.48 0.16
CA GLN A 133 2.87 -8.62 -0.22
C GLN A 133 3.14 -7.82 -1.51
N PRO A 134 4.39 -7.40 -1.76
CA PRO A 134 4.82 -6.87 -3.06
C PRO A 134 4.50 -7.79 -4.23
N LEU A 135 4.32 -7.20 -5.42
CA LEU A 135 4.18 -7.99 -6.65
C LEU A 135 5.50 -7.96 -7.45
N PRO A 136 6.08 -9.12 -7.83
CA PRO A 136 7.34 -9.17 -8.54
C PRO A 136 7.27 -8.52 -9.91
N GLU A 137 8.40 -7.94 -10.33
CA GLU A 137 8.57 -7.19 -11.57
C GLU A 137 7.60 -5.99 -11.72
N THR A 138 7.19 -5.37 -10.63
CA THR A 138 6.29 -4.20 -10.66
C THR A 138 6.80 -3.05 -9.79
N MET A 139 6.11 -1.91 -9.81
CA MET A 139 6.57 -0.70 -9.11
C MET A 139 6.57 -0.81 -7.59
N ASP A 140 5.92 -1.83 -7.02
CA ASP A 140 5.90 -2.06 -5.57
C ASP A 140 6.74 -3.25 -5.12
N TYR A 141 7.62 -3.78 -5.98
CA TYR A 141 8.35 -5.04 -5.74
C TYR A 141 9.18 -5.03 -4.44
N ALA A 142 9.64 -3.86 -3.98
CA ALA A 142 10.56 -3.76 -2.87
C ALA A 142 9.87 -3.96 -1.51
N SER A 143 8.68 -3.38 -1.33
CA SER A 143 7.98 -3.38 -0.04
C SER A 143 6.49 -3.07 -0.18
N VAL A 144 5.72 -3.49 0.81
CA VAL A 144 4.45 -2.83 1.17
C VAL A 144 4.59 -2.37 2.61
N CYS A 145 4.79 -1.07 2.81
CA CYS A 145 5.05 -0.48 4.12
C CYS A 145 4.10 0.70 4.43
N ASP A 146 4.08 1.14 5.70
CA ASP A 146 3.30 2.27 6.21
C ASP A 146 1.78 2.18 5.91
N PRO A 147 1.04 1.25 6.53
CA PRO A 147 -0.36 1.05 6.22
C PRO A 147 -1.22 2.23 6.71
N GLY A 148 -2.15 2.67 5.86
CA GLY A 148 -3.26 3.52 6.26
C GLY A 148 -4.57 2.94 5.77
N LEU A 149 -5.57 2.79 6.64
CA LEU A 149 -6.83 2.13 6.31
C LEU A 149 -8.07 3.01 6.44
N VAL A 150 -9.05 2.72 5.60
CA VAL A 150 -10.43 3.21 5.67
C VAL A 150 -11.38 2.19 5.04
N TYR A 151 -12.62 2.17 5.47
CA TYR A 151 -13.69 1.36 4.90
C TYR A 151 -14.87 2.24 4.50
N PHE A 152 -15.24 2.14 3.22
CA PHE A 152 -16.44 2.76 2.65
C PHE A 152 -16.83 2.00 1.38
N GLY A 153 -18.06 2.18 0.89
CA GLY A 153 -18.50 1.54 -0.35
C GLY A 153 -18.43 0.00 -0.33
N GLY A 154 -18.44 -0.60 0.86
CA GLY A 154 -18.33 -2.05 1.05
C GLY A 154 -16.94 -2.62 0.82
N TYR A 155 -15.87 -1.82 0.90
CA TYR A 155 -14.48 -2.26 0.77
C TYR A 155 -13.60 -1.65 1.85
N TYR A 156 -12.65 -2.44 2.33
CA TYR A 156 -11.47 -1.96 3.04
C TYR A 156 -10.48 -1.46 2.00
N TYR A 157 -10.06 -0.20 2.11
CA TYR A 157 -8.98 0.38 1.34
C TYR A 157 -7.75 0.51 2.22
N MET A 158 -6.60 0.18 1.66
CA MET A 158 -5.32 0.18 2.33
C MET A 158 -4.31 0.93 1.46
N GLY A 159 -3.91 2.11 1.91
CA GLY A 159 -2.80 2.86 1.34
C GLY A 159 -1.48 2.29 1.82
N TYR A 160 -0.47 2.31 0.95
CA TYR A 160 0.86 1.81 1.28
C TYR A 160 1.96 2.52 0.48
N THR A 161 3.17 2.44 1.00
CA THR A 161 4.38 3.01 0.41
C THR A 161 5.19 1.92 -0.27
N SER A 162 5.79 2.25 -1.42
CA SER A 162 6.83 1.42 -2.03
C SER A 162 7.74 2.22 -2.96
N THR A 163 8.85 1.60 -3.38
CA THR A 163 9.78 2.18 -4.34
C THR A 163 10.39 1.12 -5.24
N ILE A 164 10.92 1.56 -6.37
CA ILE A 164 11.78 0.75 -7.25
C ILE A 164 13.27 1.03 -7.03
N HIS A 165 13.63 1.92 -6.10
CA HIS A 165 15.00 2.29 -5.82
C HIS A 165 15.50 1.56 -4.58
N ASN A 166 16.55 0.74 -4.74
CA ASN A 166 17.17 -0.03 -3.65
C ASN A 166 17.65 0.79 -2.44
N GLY A 167 17.80 2.12 -2.59
CA GLY A 167 18.15 3.02 -1.49
C GLY A 167 16.98 3.46 -0.59
N GLY A 168 15.75 2.99 -0.85
CA GLY A 168 14.57 3.44 -0.10
C GLY A 168 14.21 4.91 -0.35
N VAL A 169 14.56 5.43 -1.53
CA VAL A 169 14.31 6.80 -1.98
C VAL A 169 13.25 6.82 -3.08
N CYS A 170 12.71 7.99 -3.40
CA CYS A 170 11.65 8.15 -4.40
C CYS A 170 10.46 7.20 -4.17
N ASN A 171 10.10 7.01 -2.90
CA ASN A 171 8.89 6.30 -2.54
C ASN A 171 7.67 6.92 -3.22
N ASN A 172 6.72 6.05 -3.55
CA ASN A 172 5.43 6.40 -4.13
C ASN A 172 4.31 5.83 -3.26
N GLY A 173 3.14 6.44 -3.39
CA GLY A 173 1.94 6.02 -2.70
C GLY A 173 1.06 5.13 -3.58
N PHE A 174 0.64 3.99 -3.05
CA PHE A 174 -0.22 3.00 -3.71
C PHE A 174 -1.48 2.73 -2.87
N VAL A 175 -2.44 2.02 -3.46
CA VAL A 175 -3.64 1.58 -2.73
C VAL A 175 -4.08 0.19 -3.19
N ALA A 176 -4.54 -0.61 -2.23
CA ALA A 176 -5.20 -1.88 -2.45
C ALA A 176 -6.58 -1.90 -1.77
N ARG A 177 -7.46 -2.81 -2.19
CA ARG A 177 -8.78 -2.98 -1.56
C ARG A 177 -9.16 -4.44 -1.34
N SER A 178 -10.01 -4.70 -0.35
CA SER A 178 -10.59 -6.02 -0.10
C SER A 178 -12.03 -5.92 0.40
N LYS A 179 -12.83 -6.96 0.17
CA LYS A 179 -14.15 -7.09 0.81
C LYS A 179 -14.06 -7.47 2.28
N ASN A 180 -13.00 -8.14 2.68
CA ASN A 180 -12.74 -8.56 4.06
C ASN A 180 -11.52 -7.84 4.63
N PRO A 181 -11.44 -7.61 5.95
CA PRO A 181 -10.29 -6.93 6.55
C PRO A 181 -8.97 -7.69 6.33
N ASP A 182 -9.08 -9.00 6.16
CA ASP A 182 -7.97 -9.94 6.09
C ASP A 182 -7.66 -10.44 4.67
N GLY A 183 -8.25 -9.78 3.66
CA GLY A 183 -8.01 -10.05 2.24
C GLY A 183 -8.96 -11.06 1.59
N PRO A 184 -8.62 -11.54 0.37
CA PRO A 184 -7.48 -11.11 -0.44
C PRO A 184 -7.64 -9.67 -0.94
N TYR A 185 -6.50 -8.98 -1.12
CA TYR A 185 -6.46 -7.60 -1.58
C TYR A 185 -6.18 -7.49 -3.08
N GLU A 186 -6.96 -6.66 -3.77
CA GLU A 186 -6.75 -6.23 -5.15
C GLU A 186 -6.02 -4.89 -5.16
N LYS A 187 -4.87 -4.79 -5.83
CA LYS A 187 -4.12 -3.53 -5.98
C LYS A 187 -4.71 -2.68 -7.10
N TRP A 188 -4.67 -1.35 -6.96
CA TRP A 188 -5.07 -0.46 -8.05
C TRP A 188 -4.02 -0.45 -9.15
N ASN A 189 -4.45 -0.54 -10.41
CA ASN A 189 -3.57 -0.76 -11.57
C ASN A 189 -3.45 0.45 -12.52
N GLY A 190 -3.96 1.62 -12.11
CA GLY A 190 -3.99 2.82 -12.96
C GLY A 190 -5.36 3.10 -13.60
N SER A 191 -6.21 2.07 -13.71
CA SER A 191 -7.53 2.16 -14.36
C SER A 191 -8.65 1.43 -13.61
N GLY A 192 -8.30 0.58 -12.67
CA GLY A 192 -9.21 -0.23 -11.88
C GLY A 192 -8.44 -1.11 -10.89
N TRP A 193 -9.04 -2.22 -10.48
CA TRP A 193 -8.56 -3.07 -9.40
C TRP A 193 -8.09 -4.44 -9.92
N GLY A 194 -6.97 -4.93 -9.39
CA GLY A 194 -6.29 -6.17 -9.80
C GLY A 194 -5.22 -5.96 -10.88
N GLY A 195 -4.25 -6.87 -10.97
CA GLY A 195 -3.13 -6.77 -11.92
C GLY A 195 -1.90 -6.04 -11.37
N GLU A 196 -1.06 -5.51 -12.26
CA GLU A 196 0.18 -4.83 -11.89
C GLU A 196 -0.14 -3.48 -11.20
N PRO A 197 0.41 -3.21 -10.00
CA PRO A 197 0.08 -2.01 -9.24
C PRO A 197 0.62 -0.74 -9.90
N ALA A 198 -0.19 0.32 -9.81
CA ALA A 198 0.18 1.67 -10.18
C ALA A 198 0.09 2.60 -8.95
N PRO A 199 0.98 3.59 -8.83
CA PRO A 199 0.90 4.56 -7.75
C PRO A 199 -0.29 5.51 -7.96
N ILE A 200 -1.05 5.75 -6.89
CA ILE A 200 -2.03 6.85 -6.83
C ILE A 200 -1.38 8.19 -6.47
N VAL A 201 -0.13 8.16 -5.96
CA VAL A 201 0.72 9.33 -5.75
C VAL A 201 2.12 9.00 -6.28
N TYR A 202 2.50 9.59 -7.41
CA TYR A 202 3.86 9.46 -7.95
C TYR A 202 4.76 10.60 -7.46
N TYR A 203 5.93 10.27 -6.91
CA TYR A 203 6.88 11.27 -6.44
C TYR A 203 7.72 11.86 -7.57
N THR A 204 7.48 13.15 -7.87
CA THR A 204 8.10 13.85 -9.00
C THR A 204 9.17 14.86 -8.60
N ASP A 205 9.63 14.89 -7.34
CA ASP A 205 10.65 15.86 -6.88
C ASP A 205 12.05 15.21 -6.84
N ASP A 206 12.98 15.77 -6.07
CA ASP A 206 14.38 15.39 -6.01
C ASP A 206 14.63 13.88 -5.85
N GLY A 207 15.30 13.28 -6.84
CA GLY A 207 15.60 11.85 -6.90
C GLY A 207 16.39 11.27 -5.71
N SER A 208 16.98 12.11 -4.85
CA SER A 208 17.76 11.68 -3.69
C SER A 208 16.96 11.62 -2.39
N ALA A 209 15.71 12.08 -2.38
CA ALA A 209 14.91 12.17 -1.18
C ALA A 209 14.06 10.92 -0.92
N TRP A 210 13.54 10.82 0.30
CA TRP A 210 12.69 9.68 0.70
C TRP A 210 11.47 9.51 -0.21
N GLY A 211 10.77 10.57 -0.60
CA GLY A 211 9.68 10.50 -1.58
C GLY A 211 8.30 10.84 -1.01
N ALA A 212 7.29 10.08 -1.43
CA ALA A 212 5.90 10.19 -1.01
C ALA A 212 5.32 8.83 -0.58
N GLY A 213 4.35 8.83 0.33
CA GLY A 213 3.77 7.60 0.88
C GLY A 213 3.06 7.87 2.20
N GLU A 214 3.05 6.88 3.08
CA GLU A 214 2.57 7.00 4.48
C GLU A 214 1.15 7.60 4.53
N MET A 215 0.21 6.91 3.91
CA MET A 215 -1.13 7.47 3.70
C MET A 215 -1.98 7.44 4.96
N SER A 216 -2.89 8.40 5.06
CA SER A 216 -4.03 8.37 5.98
C SER A 216 -5.30 8.82 5.28
N PHE A 217 -6.44 8.29 5.70
CA PHE A 217 -7.72 8.44 5.01
C PHE A 217 -8.84 8.80 5.96
N VAL A 218 -9.76 9.64 5.48
CA VAL A 218 -11.02 9.97 6.17
C VAL A 218 -12.12 10.14 5.13
N GLU A 219 -13.24 9.44 5.28
CA GLU A 219 -14.39 9.57 4.39
C GLU A 219 -15.48 10.40 5.09
N VAL A 220 -15.88 11.53 4.51
CA VAL A 220 -16.91 12.43 5.06
C VAL A 220 -17.90 12.77 3.95
N ASP A 221 -19.15 12.34 4.10
CA ASP A 221 -20.30 12.70 3.25
C ASP A 221 -20.03 12.57 1.73
N GLY A 222 -19.40 11.49 1.28
CA GLY A 222 -19.10 11.25 -0.13
C GLY A 222 -17.73 11.81 -0.57
N THR A 223 -17.00 12.47 0.33
CA THR A 223 -15.66 13.01 0.08
C THR A 223 -14.63 12.18 0.83
N LEU A 224 -13.72 11.53 0.10
CA LEU A 224 -12.56 10.88 0.68
C LEU A 224 -11.40 11.87 0.75
N TYR A 225 -10.93 12.18 1.95
CA TYR A 225 -9.69 12.90 2.21
C TYR A 225 -8.53 11.91 2.25
N ILE A 226 -7.45 12.24 1.55
CA ILE A 226 -6.28 11.39 1.37
C ILE A 226 -5.05 12.23 1.75
N TYR A 227 -4.47 11.93 2.91
CA TYR A 227 -3.27 12.56 3.41
C TYR A 227 -2.07 11.69 3.12
N TYR A 228 -0.93 12.29 2.78
CA TYR A 228 0.28 11.55 2.47
C TYR A 228 1.52 12.39 2.74
N THR A 229 2.59 11.73 3.19
CA THR A 229 3.90 12.37 3.36
C THR A 229 4.47 12.78 2.01
N TRP A 230 5.15 13.92 1.98
CA TRP A 230 6.01 14.36 0.88
C TRP A 230 7.29 14.95 1.46
N LYS A 231 8.40 14.21 1.27
CA LYS A 231 9.70 14.56 1.82
C LYS A 231 10.69 14.81 0.70
N THR A 232 11.33 15.97 0.76
CA THR A 232 12.43 16.40 -0.11
C THR A 232 13.67 16.64 0.76
N PRO A 233 14.85 16.94 0.19
CA PRO A 233 16.02 17.26 1.01
C PRO A 233 15.85 18.53 1.85
N ASN A 234 14.89 19.40 1.48
CA ASN A 234 14.70 20.72 2.09
C ASN A 234 13.30 20.95 2.67
N SER A 235 12.41 19.96 2.63
CA SER A 235 11.02 20.09 3.05
C SER A 235 10.48 18.75 3.52
N ASN A 236 9.69 18.77 4.59
CA ASN A 236 8.94 17.64 5.09
C ASN A 236 7.51 18.12 5.34
N THR A 237 6.55 17.55 4.62
CA THR A 237 5.16 18.00 4.64
C THR A 237 4.22 16.81 4.58
N THR A 238 3.05 16.93 5.20
CA THR A 238 1.89 16.13 4.80
C THR A 238 1.07 16.93 3.82
N ARG A 239 0.73 16.29 2.70
CA ARG A 239 -0.08 16.83 1.62
C ARG A 239 -1.47 16.20 1.66
N VAL A 240 -2.45 16.88 1.07
CA VAL A 240 -3.83 16.40 1.04
C VAL A 240 -4.41 16.49 -0.37
N SER A 241 -5.11 15.42 -0.74
CA SER A 241 -6.01 15.34 -1.89
C SER A 241 -7.40 14.94 -1.42
N ILE A 242 -8.42 15.21 -2.23
CA ILE A 242 -9.76 14.64 -2.05
C ILE A 242 -10.17 13.78 -3.25
N ALA A 243 -11.07 12.84 -3.05
CA ALA A 243 -11.69 12.03 -4.10
C ALA A 243 -13.20 11.85 -3.84
N ASP A 244 -13.95 11.49 -4.87
CA ASP A 244 -15.37 11.13 -4.76
C ASP A 244 -15.48 9.66 -4.31
N SER A 245 -15.79 9.45 -3.02
CA SER A 245 -15.86 8.12 -2.40
C SER A 245 -17.02 7.27 -2.94
N THR A 246 -17.98 7.88 -3.64
CA THR A 246 -19.11 7.18 -4.27
C THR A 246 -18.72 6.48 -5.57
N LYS A 247 -17.52 6.75 -6.11
CA LYS A 247 -17.01 6.08 -7.31
C LYS A 247 -16.19 4.86 -6.95
N GLU A 248 -16.49 3.74 -7.59
CA GLU A 248 -15.70 2.52 -7.41
C GLU A 248 -14.22 2.71 -7.77
N ASN A 249 -13.95 3.48 -8.83
CA ASN A 249 -12.60 3.91 -9.23
C ASN A 249 -12.32 5.33 -8.74
N TRP A 250 -12.54 5.60 -7.45
CA TRP A 250 -12.26 6.89 -6.82
C TRP A 250 -10.82 7.41 -7.04
N PRO A 251 -9.75 6.59 -7.21
CA PRO A 251 -8.41 7.15 -7.45
C PRO A 251 -8.34 8.02 -8.70
N ALA A 252 -9.11 7.68 -9.73
CA ALA A 252 -9.22 8.48 -10.95
C ALA A 252 -9.94 9.84 -10.75
N THR A 253 -10.58 10.05 -9.60
CA THR A 253 -11.28 11.30 -9.24
C THR A 253 -10.48 12.20 -8.31
N MET A 254 -9.27 11.78 -7.92
CA MET A 254 -8.44 12.52 -6.99
C MET A 254 -8.18 13.96 -7.46
N GLN A 255 -8.18 14.88 -6.51
CA GLN A 255 -7.90 16.30 -6.70
C GLN A 255 -6.97 16.80 -5.59
N TYR A 256 -5.81 17.29 -5.97
CA TYR A 256 -4.87 17.90 -5.03
C TYR A 256 -5.45 19.16 -4.38
N LYS A 257 -5.26 19.30 -3.06
CA LYS A 257 -5.74 20.45 -2.27
C LYS A 257 -4.64 21.25 -1.58
N GLY A 258 -3.42 20.74 -1.51
CA GLY A 258 -2.28 21.52 -1.03
C GLY A 258 -1.44 20.81 0.03
N ILE A 259 -0.73 21.61 0.80
CA ILE A 259 0.03 21.18 1.98
C ILE A 259 -0.90 21.29 3.18
N ALA A 260 -1.15 20.17 3.85
CA ALA A 260 -1.96 20.12 5.07
C ALA A 260 -1.15 20.49 6.31
N MET A 261 0.07 19.94 6.41
CA MET A 261 0.99 20.16 7.53
C MET A 261 2.40 20.40 6.99
N GLU A 262 3.07 21.42 7.53
CA GLU A 262 4.47 21.72 7.24
C GLU A 262 5.31 21.53 8.50
N TYR A 263 6.34 20.69 8.39
CA TYR A 263 7.14 20.25 9.52
C TYR A 263 8.48 20.96 9.58
N ASN A 264 9.01 21.07 10.80
CA ASN A 264 10.38 21.52 10.98
C ASN A 264 11.35 20.40 10.59
N MET A 265 12.17 20.64 9.57
CA MET A 265 13.18 19.68 9.10
C MET A 265 14.13 19.19 10.21
N ALA A 266 14.43 20.04 11.20
CA ALA A 266 15.31 19.68 12.31
C ALA A 266 14.67 18.70 13.31
N ASP A 267 13.35 18.60 13.33
CA ASP A 267 12.61 17.77 14.28
C ASP A 267 12.38 16.34 13.77
N ASN A 268 12.82 15.99 12.56
CA ASN A 268 12.75 14.64 11.98
C ASN A 268 11.37 13.98 12.18
N GLU A 269 10.33 14.70 11.78
CA GLU A 269 8.94 14.26 11.90
C GLU A 269 8.61 13.14 10.92
N ASP A 270 7.72 12.26 11.37
CA ASP A 270 7.21 11.08 10.66
C ASP A 270 5.85 11.37 9.99
N SER A 271 5.30 10.34 9.34
CA SER A 271 3.92 10.18 8.93
C SER A 271 2.89 10.75 9.90
N ALA A 272 1.83 11.34 9.33
CA ALA A 272 0.66 11.78 10.07
C ALA A 272 -0.55 10.89 9.80
N ASP A 273 -1.24 10.50 10.88
CA ASP A 273 -2.55 9.87 10.80
C ASP A 273 -3.63 10.87 11.19
N VAL A 274 -4.63 11.04 10.32
CA VAL A 274 -5.68 12.05 10.40
C VAL A 274 -7.03 11.37 10.56
N LYS A 275 -7.87 11.87 11.47
CA LYS A 275 -9.24 11.41 11.72
C LYS A 275 -10.22 12.57 11.83
N TYR A 276 -11.50 12.30 11.68
CA TYR A 276 -12.58 13.28 11.88
C TYR A 276 -13.31 13.04 13.21
N VAL A 277 -13.37 14.06 14.07
CA VAL A 277 -14.04 14.00 15.38
C VAL A 277 -15.48 14.48 15.20
N GLU A 278 -16.42 13.54 15.11
CA GLU A 278 -17.83 13.79 14.76
C GLU A 278 -18.48 14.78 15.73
N ASP A 279 -18.23 14.61 17.03
CA ASP A 279 -18.81 15.43 18.11
C ASP A 279 -18.46 16.92 18.02
N TYR A 280 -17.37 17.26 17.32
CA TYR A 280 -16.88 18.63 17.19
C TYR A 280 -16.85 19.15 15.75
N GLY A 281 -17.11 18.30 14.77
CA GLY A 281 -17.02 18.67 13.35
C GLY A 281 -15.62 19.07 12.91
N LYS A 282 -14.57 18.55 13.56
CA LYS A 282 -13.16 18.94 13.36
C LYS A 282 -12.31 17.74 12.95
N PHE A 283 -11.24 18.00 12.20
CA PHE A 283 -10.20 17.02 11.92
C PHE A 283 -9.07 17.13 12.95
N ILE A 284 -8.53 15.98 13.31
CA ILE A 284 -7.40 15.83 14.22
C ILE A 284 -6.33 14.99 13.56
N ALA A 285 -5.06 15.34 13.75
CA ALA A 285 -3.96 14.52 13.28
C ALA A 285 -2.89 14.32 14.35
N ILE A 286 -2.22 13.16 14.28
CA ILE A 286 -1.02 12.87 15.05
C ILE A 286 0.13 12.50 14.14
N ASN A 287 1.32 12.94 14.49
CA ASN A 287 2.57 12.41 13.95
C ASN A 287 3.61 12.29 15.06
N THR A 288 4.64 11.48 14.85
CA THR A 288 5.78 11.46 15.76
C THR A 288 6.76 12.57 15.42
N THR A 289 7.36 13.16 16.46
CA THR A 289 8.42 14.17 16.33
C THR A 289 9.66 13.72 17.07
N LYS A 290 10.82 14.15 16.59
CA LYS A 290 12.14 13.69 17.04
C LYS A 290 12.19 12.18 17.08
N ARG A 291 11.60 11.56 16.04
CA ARG A 291 11.34 10.14 15.96
C ARG A 291 12.64 9.35 16.12
N MET A 292 12.54 8.15 16.67
CA MET A 292 13.72 7.29 16.90
C MET A 292 14.84 8.01 17.67
N GLY A 293 14.49 8.94 18.56
CA GLY A 293 15.41 9.65 19.44
C GLY A 293 14.92 9.70 20.89
N PRO A 294 15.80 10.03 21.86
CA PRO A 294 15.46 10.06 23.28
C PRO A 294 14.44 11.14 23.65
N ASP A 295 14.26 12.15 22.80
CA ASP A 295 13.29 13.25 22.97
C ASP A 295 12.00 13.05 22.16
N SER A 296 11.78 11.85 21.61
CA SER A 296 10.63 11.58 20.77
C SER A 296 9.31 11.81 21.52
N ALA A 297 8.29 12.24 20.78
CA ALA A 297 6.98 12.60 21.29
C ALA A 297 5.91 12.48 20.19
N ILE A 298 4.64 12.59 20.55
CA ILE A 298 3.53 12.68 19.60
C ILE A 298 3.11 14.15 19.45
N GLN A 299 3.10 14.71 18.25
CA GLN A 299 2.54 16.04 17.99
C GLN A 299 1.07 15.93 17.65
N ILE A 300 0.30 16.93 18.05
CA ILE A 300 -1.13 17.04 17.77
C ILE A 300 -1.37 18.22 16.83
N TRP A 301 -2.19 17.98 15.81
CA TRP A 301 -2.65 18.98 14.87
C TRP A 301 -4.17 18.99 14.79
N GLU A 302 -4.72 20.15 14.48
CA GLU A 302 -6.15 20.38 14.37
C GLU A 302 -6.48 21.12 13.07
N SER A 303 -7.64 20.81 12.48
CA SER A 303 -8.19 21.50 11.32
C SER A 303 -9.71 21.58 11.38
N ASN A 304 -10.28 22.67 10.87
CA ASN A 304 -11.72 22.86 10.74
C ASN A 304 -12.28 22.42 9.37
N ASP A 305 -11.41 22.25 8.38
CA ASP A 305 -11.79 21.99 6.98
C ASP A 305 -11.20 20.69 6.40
N GLY A 306 -10.29 20.05 7.13
CA GLY A 306 -9.54 18.88 6.69
C GLY A 306 -8.48 19.21 5.64
N ILE A 307 -8.22 20.48 5.37
CA ILE A 307 -7.24 20.92 4.37
C ILE A 307 -6.07 21.61 5.04
N THR A 308 -6.31 22.55 5.96
CA THR A 308 -5.25 23.32 6.62
C THR A 308 -5.18 22.96 8.08
N PHE A 309 -4.02 22.46 8.54
CA PHE A 309 -3.81 22.07 9.92
C PHE A 309 -2.86 23.02 10.64
N TYR A 310 -3.09 23.21 11.93
CA TYR A 310 -2.17 23.90 12.83
C TYR A 310 -1.86 23.03 14.04
N ARG A 311 -0.62 23.13 14.52
CA ARG A 311 -0.15 22.38 15.68
C ARG A 311 -0.76 22.95 16.97
N THR A 312 -1.30 22.07 17.81
CA THR A 312 -1.93 22.45 19.07
C THR A 312 -1.14 21.98 20.28
N ASN A 313 -0.56 20.77 20.26
CA ASN A 313 0.14 20.22 21.43
C ASN A 313 1.27 19.27 21.05
N THR A 314 2.01 18.80 22.05
CA THR A 314 2.98 17.72 21.96
C THR A 314 2.88 16.86 23.21
N LEU A 315 2.45 15.62 23.03
CA LEU A 315 2.28 14.65 24.10
C LEU A 315 3.60 13.97 24.41
N LYS A 316 3.99 14.04 25.68
CA LYS A 316 5.14 13.37 26.26
C LYS A 316 4.75 12.47 27.42
N THR A 317 3.67 12.80 28.15
CA THR A 317 3.18 11.93 29.23
C THR A 317 2.92 10.54 28.69
N ASN A 318 3.51 9.56 29.36
CA ASN A 318 3.39 8.12 29.05
C ASN A 318 3.95 7.65 27.70
N ILE A 319 4.36 8.56 26.82
CA ILE A 319 5.02 8.22 25.56
C ILE A 319 6.43 7.70 25.87
N ILE A 320 6.77 6.53 25.33
CA ILE A 320 8.11 5.96 25.42
C ILE A 320 8.99 6.66 24.38
N TYR A 321 10.21 7.01 24.77
CA TYR A 321 11.21 7.54 23.84
C TYR A 321 11.49 6.61 22.64
N TYR A 322 12.22 7.10 21.62
CA TYR A 322 12.40 6.39 20.36
C TYR A 322 11.09 5.98 19.66
N CYS A 323 9.96 6.61 20.00
CA CYS A 323 8.70 6.41 19.31
C CYS A 323 8.78 6.88 17.86
N HIS A 324 8.07 6.18 16.98
CA HIS A 324 7.96 6.44 15.55
C HIS A 324 6.67 5.80 15.01
N ASN A 325 6.22 6.20 13.82
CA ASN A 325 5.05 5.66 13.12
C ASN A 325 3.82 5.50 14.03
N ALA A 326 3.15 6.61 14.33
CA ALA A 326 1.97 6.64 15.20
C ALA A 326 0.67 6.61 14.39
N GLY A 327 -0.39 6.03 14.96
CA GLY A 327 -1.70 5.96 14.34
C GLY A 327 -2.83 5.95 15.37
N PHE A 328 -3.97 6.52 15.00
CA PHE A 328 -5.20 6.44 15.75
C PHE A 328 -5.96 5.17 15.40
N MET A 329 -6.68 4.66 16.39
CA MET A 329 -7.85 3.84 16.14
C MET A 329 -9.01 4.72 15.75
N SER A 330 -9.79 4.26 14.78
CA SER A 330 -10.99 4.96 14.35
C SER A 330 -12.09 4.00 13.96
N ARG A 331 -13.31 4.52 13.86
CA ARG A 331 -14.39 3.87 13.13
C ARG A 331 -13.94 3.61 11.68
N PRO A 332 -14.62 2.71 10.96
CA PRO A 332 -14.09 2.24 9.68
C PRO A 332 -13.96 3.36 8.63
N ASN A 333 -14.83 4.38 8.64
CA ASN A 333 -14.74 5.55 7.75
C ASN A 333 -13.67 6.59 8.16
N GLY A 334 -12.85 6.33 9.19
CA GLY A 334 -11.83 7.27 9.68
C GLY A 334 -12.35 8.28 10.71
N HIS A 335 -13.50 8.01 11.32
CA HIS A 335 -14.13 8.89 12.31
C HIS A 335 -13.78 8.49 13.75
N ILE A 336 -13.84 9.48 14.63
CA ILE A 336 -13.78 9.34 16.08
C ILE A 336 -15.09 9.87 16.65
N ASN A 337 -15.72 9.07 17.50
CA ASN A 337 -16.83 9.47 18.33
C ASN A 337 -16.43 9.36 19.80
N LEU A 338 -16.72 10.40 20.59
CA LEU A 338 -16.23 10.49 21.96
C LEU A 338 -16.90 9.51 22.94
N ASN A 339 -17.95 8.82 22.51
CA ASN A 339 -18.58 7.74 23.27
C ASN A 339 -17.89 6.38 23.06
N ASP A 340 -17.04 6.25 22.04
CA ASP A 340 -16.28 5.04 21.79
C ASP A 340 -15.05 4.98 22.71
N LYS A 341 -14.47 3.79 22.86
CA LYS A 341 -13.12 3.67 23.42
C LYS A 341 -12.10 4.13 22.39
N LEU A 342 -11.19 5.00 22.80
CA LEU A 342 -10.23 5.63 21.91
C LEU A 342 -8.82 5.13 22.22
N TYR A 343 -8.15 4.59 21.21
CA TYR A 343 -6.77 4.14 21.29
C TYR A 343 -5.89 4.87 20.27
N LEU A 344 -4.68 5.20 20.68
CA LEU A 344 -3.61 5.55 19.75
C LEU A 344 -2.45 4.59 19.96
N GLY A 345 -1.71 4.33 18.89
CA GLY A 345 -0.56 3.44 18.90
C GLY A 345 0.66 4.06 18.28
N TYR A 346 1.83 3.51 18.62
CA TYR A 346 3.10 3.85 17.97
C TYR A 346 4.10 2.70 18.10
N ALA A 347 5.11 2.66 17.22
CA ALA A 347 6.26 1.80 17.35
C ALA A 347 7.37 2.46 18.18
N TYR A 348 8.21 1.69 18.87
CA TYR A 348 9.35 2.22 19.65
C TYR A 348 10.51 1.23 19.76
N GLY A 349 11.74 1.74 19.86
CA GLY A 349 12.99 0.94 19.85
C GLY A 349 13.70 0.73 21.19
N GLY A 350 13.08 1.11 22.31
CA GLY A 350 13.68 0.94 23.65
C GLY A 350 14.99 1.73 23.86
N THR A 351 15.82 1.35 24.83
CA THR A 351 17.11 2.04 25.11
C THR A 351 18.15 1.79 24.01
N SER A 352 18.08 0.64 23.35
CA SER A 352 19.08 0.20 22.37
C SER A 352 18.99 1.00 21.07
N ASN A 353 17.77 1.36 20.66
CA ASN A 353 17.45 1.96 19.36
C ASN A 353 18.11 1.22 18.18
N ASP A 354 18.25 -0.10 18.30
CA ASP A 354 18.73 -0.94 17.23
C ASP A 354 17.73 -0.90 16.07
N TRP A 355 18.24 -0.67 14.85
CA TRP A 355 17.41 -0.63 13.66
C TRP A 355 16.68 -1.97 13.46
N GLY A 356 15.37 -1.92 13.24
CA GLY A 356 14.54 -3.09 13.01
C GLY A 356 14.26 -3.93 14.25
N LYS A 357 14.45 -3.39 15.47
CA LYS A 357 14.03 -4.01 16.74
C LYS A 357 13.01 -3.13 17.44
N TRP A 358 11.75 -3.22 17.03
CA TRP A 358 10.72 -2.28 17.46
C TRP A 358 9.50 -3.00 18.03
N SER A 359 9.03 -2.54 19.17
CA SER A 359 7.76 -2.96 19.76
C SER A 359 6.64 -2.00 19.38
N THR A 360 5.39 -2.46 19.44
CA THR A 360 4.20 -1.65 19.15
C THR A 360 3.39 -1.48 20.42
N ARG A 361 3.11 -0.24 20.81
CA ARG A 361 2.37 0.10 22.03
C ARG A 361 1.08 0.81 21.71
N LEU A 362 0.01 0.49 22.45
CA LEU A 362 -1.27 1.20 22.45
C LEU A 362 -1.51 1.93 23.76
N HIS A 363 -2.21 3.06 23.69
CA HIS A 363 -2.68 3.85 24.82
C HIS A 363 -4.14 4.21 24.66
N GLU A 364 -4.92 4.09 25.73
CA GLU A 364 -6.20 4.81 25.81
C GLU A 364 -5.93 6.32 25.88
N PHE A 365 -6.74 7.10 25.16
CA PHE A 365 -6.66 8.55 25.20
C PHE A 365 -8.05 9.20 25.30
N LYS A 366 -8.08 10.48 25.64
CA LYS A 366 -9.29 11.30 25.68
C LYS A 366 -9.11 12.55 24.83
N ILE A 367 -10.20 12.99 24.21
CA ILE A 367 -10.31 14.28 23.54
C ILE A 367 -11.34 15.13 24.29
N THR A 368 -10.97 16.36 24.62
CA THR A 368 -11.88 17.37 25.17
C THR A 368 -11.80 18.65 24.36
N LEU A 369 -12.78 19.54 24.52
CA LEU A 369 -12.84 20.82 23.81
C LEU A 369 -12.71 21.98 24.80
N GLY A 370 -11.74 22.86 24.57
CA GLY A 370 -11.44 24.01 25.43
C GLY A 370 -11.53 25.36 24.71
N ASP A 371 -11.49 26.44 25.49
CA ASP A 371 -11.48 27.84 25.01
C ASP A 371 -10.09 28.34 24.58
N ALA A 372 -9.04 27.56 24.84
CA ALA A 372 -7.66 27.90 24.52
C ALA A 372 -6.84 26.64 24.23
N ILE A 373 -5.77 26.80 23.44
CA ILE A 373 -4.80 25.74 23.19
C ILE A 373 -4.08 25.40 24.50
N ASP A 374 -4.04 24.11 24.85
CA ASP A 374 -3.32 23.58 26.00
C ASP A 374 -2.04 22.85 25.54
N THR A 375 -0.88 23.47 25.77
CA THR A 375 0.45 22.89 25.49
C THR A 375 1.15 22.35 26.73
N SER A 376 0.44 22.17 27.85
CA SER A 376 1.07 21.86 29.15
C SER A 376 1.82 20.53 29.15
N ASP A 377 1.38 19.56 28.33
CA ASP A 377 2.03 18.25 28.23
C ASP A 377 3.43 18.31 27.61
N ALA A 378 3.67 19.28 26.72
CA ALA A 378 4.95 19.43 26.02
C ALA A 378 6.14 19.69 26.97
N GLN A 379 5.87 20.17 28.19
CA GLN A 379 6.86 20.45 29.22
C GLN A 379 7.18 19.25 30.12
N LYS A 380 6.42 18.16 30.01
CA LYS A 380 6.63 16.94 30.82
C LYS A 380 7.71 16.06 30.19
N PRO A 381 8.36 15.17 30.97
CA PRO A 381 9.29 14.20 30.41
C PRO A 381 8.54 13.05 29.72
N ASN A 382 9.14 12.47 28.68
CA ASN A 382 8.74 11.18 28.15
C ASN A 382 9.28 10.03 29.03
N ARG A 383 8.78 8.81 28.81
CA ARG A 383 9.18 7.61 29.55
C ARG A 383 10.43 6.99 28.93
N LYS A 384 11.42 6.73 29.78
CA LYS A 384 12.68 6.07 29.41
C LYS A 384 12.64 4.61 29.88
N VAL A 385 11.87 3.81 29.17
CA VAL A 385 11.66 2.38 29.46
C VAL A 385 12.17 1.58 28.26
N ASP A 386 12.85 0.47 28.53
CA ASP A 386 13.31 -0.41 27.46
C ASP A 386 12.20 -1.35 26.99
N VAL A 387 12.40 -2.00 25.85
CA VAL A 387 11.48 -3.04 25.37
C VAL A 387 11.51 -4.23 26.34
N GLU A 388 10.33 -4.65 26.79
CA GLU A 388 10.16 -5.94 27.47
C GLU A 388 9.97 -7.05 26.43
N HIS A 389 10.93 -7.97 26.36
CA HIS A 389 10.87 -9.07 25.39
C HIS A 389 9.75 -10.04 25.71
N TRP A 390 9.09 -10.52 24.66
CA TRP A 390 8.08 -11.55 24.79
C TRP A 390 8.70 -12.94 24.81
N THR A 391 8.06 -13.83 25.56
CA THR A 391 8.22 -15.29 25.45
C THR A 391 6.95 -15.84 24.84
N ARG A 392 7.03 -16.57 23.73
CA ARG A 392 5.85 -17.18 23.09
C ARG A 392 5.66 -18.62 23.54
N ASP A 393 4.40 -18.96 23.83
CA ASP A 393 4.00 -20.33 24.16
C ASP A 393 3.80 -21.20 22.90
N HIS A 394 3.66 -20.58 21.73
CA HIS A 394 3.42 -21.24 20.44
C HIS A 394 3.96 -20.40 19.25
N GLU A 395 4.44 -21.09 18.22
CA GLU A 395 4.84 -20.54 16.92
C GLU A 395 3.93 -21.08 15.82
N TRP A 396 3.50 -20.21 14.90
CA TRP A 396 2.71 -20.57 13.72
C TRP A 396 3.28 -19.89 12.47
N ASN A 397 2.77 -20.26 11.29
CA ASN A 397 3.17 -19.65 10.03
C ASN A 397 2.33 -18.39 9.76
N VAL A 398 2.98 -17.26 9.52
CA VAL A 398 2.33 -15.98 9.18
C VAL A 398 2.27 -15.75 7.66
N ALA A 399 3.14 -16.39 6.87
CA ALA A 399 3.15 -16.25 5.42
C ALA A 399 3.62 -17.51 4.70
N ILE A 400 3.30 -17.57 3.41
CA ILE A 400 3.98 -18.40 2.43
C ILE A 400 4.74 -17.49 1.45
N ALA A 401 5.89 -17.95 0.97
CA ALA A 401 6.75 -17.24 0.02
C ALA A 401 7.40 -18.21 -0.97
N THR A 402 8.01 -17.67 -2.03
CA THR A 402 8.81 -18.44 -3.01
C THR A 402 10.29 -18.03 -2.95
N ASN A 403 11.04 -18.20 -4.05
CA ASN A 403 12.44 -17.76 -4.13
C ASN A 403 12.58 -16.24 -3.91
N SER A 404 13.82 -15.75 -3.74
CA SER A 404 14.08 -14.35 -3.41
C SER A 404 13.67 -13.34 -4.50
N LEU A 405 13.47 -13.80 -5.74
CA LEU A 405 13.03 -12.97 -6.86
C LEU A 405 11.51 -12.99 -7.03
N GLN A 406 10.82 -13.92 -6.35
CA GLN A 406 9.41 -14.25 -6.55
C GLN A 406 9.05 -14.47 -8.03
N HIS A 407 10.03 -14.93 -8.81
CA HIS A 407 9.93 -15.07 -10.24
C HIS A 407 10.68 -16.31 -10.69
N TYR A 408 10.05 -17.06 -11.60
CA TYR A 408 10.64 -18.22 -12.25
C TYR A 408 10.70 -17.99 -13.74
N GLU A 409 11.92 -18.02 -14.24
CA GLU A 409 12.21 -17.89 -15.66
C GLU A 409 12.84 -19.16 -16.18
N LYS A 410 12.25 -19.72 -17.24
CA LYS A 410 12.68 -20.97 -17.86
C LYS A 410 12.46 -20.95 -19.36
N TYR A 411 13.39 -21.53 -20.10
CA TYR A 411 13.23 -21.78 -21.53
C TYR A 411 12.26 -22.94 -21.76
N LEU A 412 11.46 -22.87 -22.83
CA LEU A 412 10.51 -23.93 -23.16
C LEU A 412 11.20 -25.30 -23.32
N SER A 413 12.41 -25.35 -23.90
CA SER A 413 13.21 -26.57 -24.06
C SER A 413 13.69 -27.21 -22.75
N GLN A 414 13.78 -26.44 -21.66
CA GLN A 414 14.21 -26.98 -20.35
C GLN A 414 13.14 -27.90 -19.74
N GLY A 415 11.90 -27.84 -20.24
CA GLY A 415 10.82 -28.69 -19.77
C GLY A 415 10.40 -28.37 -18.34
N LYS A 416 10.06 -29.41 -17.58
CA LYS A 416 9.49 -29.27 -16.23
C LYS A 416 10.52 -28.74 -15.23
N PHE A 417 10.05 -27.95 -14.28
CA PHE A 417 10.86 -27.42 -13.18
C PHE A 417 10.03 -27.30 -11.91
N ASP A 418 10.69 -27.31 -10.75
CA ASP A 418 10.01 -27.21 -9.46
C ASP A 418 9.90 -25.76 -8.97
N ILE A 419 8.80 -25.46 -8.31
CA ILE A 419 8.59 -24.24 -7.54
C ILE A 419 9.04 -24.51 -6.10
N GLU A 420 9.91 -23.67 -5.59
CA GLU A 420 10.32 -23.71 -4.19
C GLU A 420 9.36 -22.84 -3.38
N LEU A 421 8.78 -23.43 -2.33
CA LEU A 421 7.89 -22.74 -1.41
C LEU A 421 8.46 -22.79 0.00
N PHE A 422 8.26 -21.71 0.73
CA PHE A 422 8.72 -21.53 2.10
C PHE A 422 7.57 -21.06 2.97
N THR A 423 7.40 -21.66 4.14
CA THR A 423 6.60 -21.02 5.20
C THR A 423 7.47 -20.02 5.94
N VAL A 424 6.84 -18.97 6.44
CA VAL A 424 7.46 -17.92 7.25
C VAL A 424 6.76 -17.94 8.60
N ASP A 425 7.51 -18.16 9.67
CA ASP A 425 6.96 -18.17 11.03
C ASP A 425 6.83 -16.76 11.62
N THR A 426 6.26 -16.67 12.81
CA THR A 426 6.05 -15.42 13.56
C THR A 426 7.33 -14.66 13.94
N THR A 427 8.50 -15.31 13.84
CA THR A 427 9.84 -14.71 14.00
C THR A 427 10.48 -14.34 12.65
N PHE A 428 9.74 -14.55 11.55
CA PHE A 428 10.17 -14.34 10.17
C PHE A 428 11.30 -15.25 9.71
N LYS A 429 11.44 -16.41 10.35
CA LYS A 429 12.32 -17.46 9.86
C LYS A 429 11.59 -18.29 8.80
N THR A 430 12.33 -18.61 7.73
CA THR A 430 11.81 -19.32 6.57
C THR A 430 12.11 -20.81 6.66
N THR A 431 11.10 -21.66 6.41
CA THR A 431 11.26 -23.12 6.32
C THR A 431 10.76 -23.62 4.97
N LYS A 432 11.62 -24.33 4.22
CA LYS A 432 11.25 -24.89 2.92
C LYS A 432 10.20 -26.01 3.08
N LEU A 433 9.12 -25.93 2.30
CA LEU A 433 8.15 -27.02 2.19
C LEU A 433 8.74 -28.19 1.42
N THR A 434 8.59 -29.39 1.97
CA THR A 434 9.12 -30.64 1.38
C THR A 434 8.03 -31.59 0.88
N ASP A 435 6.76 -31.34 1.26
CA ASP A 435 5.58 -32.05 0.78
C ASP A 435 4.56 -31.05 0.22
N SER A 436 4.04 -31.34 -0.96
CA SER A 436 3.04 -30.53 -1.66
C SER A 436 1.61 -30.74 -1.15
N LYS A 437 1.39 -31.62 -0.17
CA LYS A 437 0.07 -31.83 0.42
C LYS A 437 -0.49 -30.53 0.99
N GLY A 438 -1.67 -30.12 0.50
CA GLY A 438 -2.34 -28.89 0.91
C GLY A 438 -1.93 -27.64 0.11
N VAL A 439 -0.95 -27.76 -0.79
CA VAL A 439 -0.56 -26.67 -1.70
C VAL A 439 -1.49 -26.64 -2.90
N VAL A 440 -2.01 -25.46 -3.22
CA VAL A 440 -2.88 -25.23 -4.38
C VAL A 440 -2.31 -24.08 -5.20
N PHE A 441 -2.13 -24.29 -6.50
CA PHE A 441 -1.77 -23.24 -7.46
C PHE A 441 -3.01 -22.83 -8.26
N SER A 442 -3.27 -21.52 -8.37
CA SER A 442 -4.43 -20.93 -9.06
C SER A 442 -4.06 -19.65 -9.82
N ASP A 443 -5.05 -19.07 -10.52
CA ASP A 443 -4.99 -17.75 -11.16
C ASP A 443 -3.89 -17.56 -12.21
N TYR A 444 -3.45 -18.68 -12.80
CA TYR A 444 -2.46 -18.70 -13.87
C TYR A 444 -3.07 -19.07 -15.23
N ASP A 445 -2.43 -18.62 -16.31
CA ASP A 445 -2.82 -19.00 -17.67
C ASP A 445 -2.53 -20.49 -17.92
N THR A 446 -3.59 -21.30 -17.87
CA THR A 446 -3.52 -22.75 -18.09
C THR A 446 -3.12 -23.14 -19.51
N SER A 447 -3.13 -22.21 -20.48
CA SER A 447 -2.58 -22.41 -21.82
C SER A 447 -1.05 -22.32 -21.83
N LEU A 448 -0.44 -21.59 -20.88
CA LEU A 448 1.00 -21.41 -20.76
C LEU A 448 1.65 -22.48 -19.89
N ILE A 449 1.05 -22.83 -18.75
CA ILE A 449 1.64 -23.74 -17.75
C ILE A 449 0.61 -24.67 -17.10
N SER A 450 1.07 -25.60 -16.27
CA SER A 450 0.26 -26.43 -15.37
C SER A 450 1.09 -26.99 -14.23
N PHE A 451 0.46 -27.34 -13.10
CA PHE A 451 1.15 -27.85 -11.91
C PHE A 451 0.76 -29.29 -11.55
N LYS A 452 1.72 -30.04 -11.01
CA LYS A 452 1.51 -31.31 -10.29
C LYS A 452 2.43 -31.36 -9.08
N GLY A 453 1.87 -31.26 -7.87
CA GLY A 453 2.68 -30.99 -6.68
C GLY A 453 3.45 -29.68 -6.88
N PHE A 454 4.73 -29.64 -6.53
CA PHE A 454 5.59 -28.48 -6.77
C PHE A 454 6.03 -28.30 -8.23
N THR A 455 5.82 -29.29 -9.09
CA THR A 455 6.37 -29.28 -10.44
C THR A 455 5.49 -28.47 -11.40
N CYS A 456 6.06 -27.41 -11.97
CA CYS A 456 5.53 -26.66 -13.10
C CYS A 456 5.87 -27.34 -14.43
N THR A 457 4.90 -27.44 -15.33
CA THR A 457 5.06 -27.93 -16.70
C THR A 457 4.75 -26.82 -17.69
N PRO A 458 5.78 -26.27 -18.38
CA PRO A 458 5.60 -25.35 -19.50
C PRO A 458 4.84 -26.00 -20.67
N LYS A 459 4.03 -25.20 -21.35
CA LYS A 459 3.28 -25.58 -22.56
C LYS A 459 3.56 -24.62 -23.73
N LYS A 460 3.71 -23.34 -23.44
CA LYS A 460 3.92 -22.27 -24.43
C LYS A 460 4.71 -21.12 -23.82
N THR A 461 5.40 -20.36 -24.67
CA THR A 461 6.04 -19.10 -24.30
C THR A 461 5.04 -18.04 -23.86
N GLY A 462 5.45 -17.20 -22.91
CA GLY A 462 4.61 -16.16 -22.31
C GLY A 462 4.87 -16.04 -20.80
N SER A 463 4.17 -15.10 -20.17
CA SER A 463 4.26 -14.85 -18.73
C SER A 463 2.88 -14.91 -18.08
N THR A 464 2.83 -15.42 -16.86
CA THR A 464 1.62 -15.40 -16.02
C THR A 464 2.00 -15.21 -14.56
N TYR A 465 1.17 -14.47 -13.84
CA TYR A 465 1.17 -14.54 -12.38
C TYR A 465 0.54 -15.87 -11.94
N VAL A 466 0.91 -16.34 -10.77
CA VAL A 466 0.45 -17.57 -10.16
C VAL A 466 0.17 -17.29 -8.70
N THR A 467 -1.05 -17.55 -8.25
CA THR A 467 -1.39 -17.56 -6.83
C THR A 467 -1.07 -18.96 -6.28
N VAL A 468 -0.40 -19.02 -5.13
CA VAL A 468 -0.25 -20.26 -4.36
C VAL A 468 -0.89 -20.10 -2.99
N THR A 469 -1.68 -21.09 -2.57
CA THR A 469 -2.24 -21.16 -1.23
C THR A 469 -1.79 -22.40 -0.48
N TYR A 470 -1.60 -22.25 0.82
CA TYR A 470 -1.21 -23.32 1.75
C TYR A 470 -1.63 -22.91 3.16
N ASP A 471 -2.37 -23.79 3.86
CA ASP A 471 -2.75 -23.58 5.27
C ASP A 471 -3.44 -22.22 5.54
N GLY A 472 -4.32 -21.79 4.63
CA GLY A 472 -5.02 -20.51 4.73
C GLY A 472 -4.19 -19.27 4.36
N LEU A 473 -2.90 -19.44 4.05
CA LEU A 473 -1.99 -18.38 3.59
C LEU A 473 -1.94 -18.35 2.06
N SER A 474 -1.61 -17.18 1.50
CA SER A 474 -1.54 -16.95 0.05
C SER A 474 -0.28 -16.17 -0.32
N HIS A 475 0.25 -16.41 -1.52
CA HIS A 475 1.35 -15.68 -2.14
C HIS A 475 1.19 -15.62 -3.64
N ILE A 476 1.63 -14.53 -4.27
CA ILE A 476 1.61 -14.36 -5.72
C ILE A 476 3.05 -14.26 -6.23
N PHE A 477 3.40 -15.11 -7.20
CA PHE A 477 4.69 -15.08 -7.88
C PHE A 477 4.50 -15.10 -9.40
N LYS A 478 5.56 -14.85 -10.16
CA LYS A 478 5.49 -14.81 -11.63
C LYS A 478 6.22 -16.00 -12.26
N VAL A 479 5.65 -16.56 -13.33
CA VAL A 479 6.31 -17.55 -14.18
C VAL A 479 6.41 -16.99 -15.59
N THR A 480 7.63 -16.97 -16.14
CA THR A 480 7.92 -16.59 -17.52
C THR A 480 8.56 -17.76 -18.26
N ILE A 481 7.93 -18.16 -19.36
CA ILE A 481 8.42 -19.18 -20.28
C ILE A 481 8.98 -18.50 -21.53
N LEU A 482 10.28 -18.64 -21.74
CA LEU A 482 11.01 -18.04 -22.86
C LEU A 482 11.05 -18.95 -24.08
N ASP A 483 11.25 -18.34 -25.25
CA ASP A 483 11.62 -19.05 -26.46
C ASP A 483 13.08 -19.49 -26.41
N ASP A 484 13.38 -20.62 -27.06
CA ASP A 484 14.74 -21.18 -27.04
C ASP A 484 15.74 -20.39 -27.91
N GLU A 485 15.24 -19.44 -28.71
CA GLU A 485 16.03 -18.58 -29.60
C GLU A 485 16.40 -17.23 -28.94
N GLY A 486 15.70 -16.84 -27.86
CA GLY A 486 15.93 -15.61 -27.10
C GLY A 486 17.07 -15.75 -26.09
N ILE A 487 18.30 -15.94 -26.57
CA ILE A 487 19.48 -15.82 -25.70
C ILE A 487 19.62 -14.35 -25.30
N VAL A 488 19.14 -13.98 -24.11
CA VAL A 488 19.64 -12.78 -23.43
C VAL A 488 20.86 -13.17 -22.62
N ASN A 489 21.97 -13.39 -23.32
CA ASN A 489 23.26 -13.65 -22.69
C ASN A 489 24.27 -12.64 -23.22
N SER A 490 23.87 -11.39 -23.10
CA SER A 490 24.78 -10.27 -23.13
C SER A 490 25.13 -9.96 -21.68
N ALA A 491 26.43 -9.81 -21.37
CA ALA A 491 26.86 -9.20 -20.10
C ALA A 491 26.39 -7.71 -19.96
N TYR A 492 25.61 -7.23 -20.94
CA TYR A 492 25.15 -5.86 -21.15
C TYR A 492 23.71 -5.89 -21.68
N PRO A 493 22.69 -5.87 -20.82
CA PRO A 493 21.32 -5.90 -21.28
C PRO A 493 21.04 -4.63 -22.11
N LEU A 494 20.44 -4.81 -23.29
CA LEU A 494 20.15 -3.72 -24.22
C LEU A 494 18.82 -3.08 -23.86
N MET A 495 18.78 -1.74 -23.81
CA MET A 495 17.51 -1.04 -23.67
C MET A 495 16.63 -1.34 -24.89
N VAL A 496 15.39 -1.77 -24.65
CA VAL A 496 14.39 -2.10 -25.67
C VAL A 496 13.16 -1.19 -25.58
N GLU A 497 12.94 -0.54 -24.44
CA GLU A 497 11.86 0.42 -24.22
C GLU A 497 12.40 1.62 -23.45
N PHE A 498 11.96 2.82 -23.81
CA PHE A 498 12.24 4.05 -23.09
C PHE A 498 11.01 4.95 -23.17
N LYS A 499 10.42 5.25 -22.01
CA LYS A 499 9.17 6.00 -21.89
C LYS A 499 9.19 6.91 -20.68
N SER A 500 8.20 7.80 -20.58
CA SER A 500 7.98 8.50 -19.32
C SER A 500 7.60 7.49 -18.23
N ALA A 501 8.08 7.68 -17.00
CA ALA A 501 7.58 6.95 -15.84
C ALA A 501 6.26 7.54 -15.30
N LEU A 502 5.90 8.75 -15.77
CA LEU A 502 4.65 9.44 -15.42
C LEU A 502 3.50 8.94 -16.31
N THR A 503 3.21 7.63 -16.24
CA THR A 503 2.24 6.96 -17.15
C THR A 503 0.81 6.93 -16.63
N TYR A 504 0.61 7.15 -15.33
CA TYR A 504 -0.69 7.02 -14.69
C TYR A 504 -1.27 8.40 -14.40
N ALA A 505 -2.55 8.58 -14.72
CA ALA A 505 -3.25 9.81 -14.43
C ALA A 505 -3.29 10.03 -12.91
N TYR A 506 -2.94 11.23 -12.48
CA TYR A 506 -2.89 11.62 -11.07
C TYR A 506 -2.99 13.14 -10.96
N ASP A 507 -3.76 13.63 -10.00
CA ASP A 507 -3.87 15.05 -9.68
C ASP A 507 -3.16 15.34 -8.35
N GLY A 508 -1.93 15.82 -8.46
CA GLY A 508 -1.03 16.11 -7.36
C GLY A 508 -0.46 17.53 -7.40
N PRO A 509 0.74 17.73 -6.82
CA PRO A 509 1.52 18.96 -6.97
C PRO A 509 1.70 19.34 -8.44
N VAL A 510 1.75 18.33 -9.30
CA VAL A 510 1.45 18.39 -10.73
C VAL A 510 0.32 17.46 -11.07
N LYS A 511 -0.40 17.81 -12.14
CA LYS A 511 -1.39 16.92 -12.74
C LYS A 511 -0.79 16.19 -13.92
N ILE A 512 -0.81 14.86 -13.87
CA ILE A 512 -0.54 13.97 -15.00
C ILE A 512 -1.88 13.59 -15.59
N ASN A 513 -2.09 13.91 -16.87
CA ASN A 513 -3.31 13.59 -17.59
C ASN A 513 -3.28 12.14 -18.11
N GLU A 514 -4.45 11.60 -18.49
CA GLU A 514 -4.58 10.23 -19.03
C GLU A 514 -3.72 9.98 -20.29
N ASP A 515 -3.41 11.02 -21.06
CA ASP A 515 -2.54 10.94 -22.24
C ASP A 515 -1.04 11.08 -21.92
N GLY A 516 -0.68 11.11 -20.63
CA GLY A 516 0.70 11.31 -20.15
C GLY A 516 1.20 12.76 -20.23
N SER A 517 0.35 13.72 -20.65
CA SER A 517 0.71 15.14 -20.62
C SER A 517 0.69 15.69 -19.19
N VAL A 518 1.51 16.71 -18.93
CA VAL A 518 1.66 17.31 -17.60
C VAL A 518 1.01 18.70 -17.59
N THR A 519 0.20 18.96 -16.57
CA THR A 519 -0.33 20.30 -16.27
C THR A 519 0.37 20.85 -15.03
N MET A 520 1.00 22.01 -15.19
CA MET A 520 1.64 22.77 -14.11
C MET A 520 0.82 24.04 -13.83
N TYR A 521 0.64 24.36 -12.56
CA TYR A 521 -0.11 25.55 -12.14
C TYR A 521 0.85 26.69 -11.80
N VAL A 522 0.59 27.90 -12.28
CA VAL A 522 1.36 29.11 -11.92
C VAL A 522 1.30 29.38 -10.42
N SER A 523 0.21 28.99 -9.74
CA SER A 523 0.09 29.05 -8.28
C SER A 523 1.16 28.21 -7.57
N ASN A 524 1.57 27.09 -8.18
CA ASN A 524 2.44 26.07 -7.57
C ASN A 524 3.84 26.07 -8.21
N ARG A 525 4.25 27.15 -8.88
CA ARG A 525 5.56 27.28 -9.56
C ARG A 525 6.81 27.08 -8.70
N LYS A 526 6.67 26.96 -7.38
CA LYS A 526 7.74 26.59 -6.45
C LYS A 526 7.95 25.06 -6.38
N GLU A 527 6.92 24.27 -6.67
CA GLU A 527 7.01 22.83 -6.78
C GLU A 527 7.97 22.48 -7.92
N LYS A 528 8.93 21.59 -7.63
CA LYS A 528 9.84 21.08 -8.63
C LYS A 528 9.26 19.82 -9.23
N VAL A 529 9.41 19.71 -10.54
CA VAL A 529 8.88 18.59 -11.30
C VAL A 529 10.03 18.02 -12.11
N GLN A 530 10.52 16.86 -11.71
CA GLN A 530 11.50 16.11 -12.46
C GLN A 530 10.74 15.19 -13.42
N LEU A 531 10.95 15.37 -14.73
CA LEU A 531 10.51 14.40 -15.71
C LEU A 531 11.28 13.10 -15.44
N ARG A 532 10.53 12.03 -15.23
CA ARG A 532 11.03 10.70 -14.91
C ARG A 532 10.99 9.81 -16.14
N ALA A 533 12.04 9.03 -16.34
CA ALA A 533 12.17 8.17 -17.51
C ALA A 533 12.33 6.71 -17.09
N MET A 534 11.47 5.84 -17.61
CA MET A 534 11.50 4.41 -17.38
C MET A 534 12.17 3.73 -18.58
N ALA A 535 13.13 2.84 -18.30
CA ALA A 535 13.75 1.98 -19.29
C ALA A 535 13.37 0.51 -19.03
N ARG A 536 13.14 -0.25 -20.10
CA ARG A 536 13.09 -1.71 -20.06
C ARG A 536 14.21 -2.26 -20.91
N PHE A 537 14.81 -3.35 -20.45
CA PHE A 537 15.90 -4.02 -21.12
C PHE A 537 15.47 -5.37 -21.71
N ASP A 538 16.26 -5.90 -22.63
CA ASP A 538 16.03 -7.19 -23.31
C ASP A 538 15.99 -8.38 -22.32
N ASP A 539 16.70 -8.27 -21.20
CA ASP A 539 16.64 -9.21 -20.07
C ASP A 539 15.37 -9.05 -19.21
N ARG A 540 14.45 -8.16 -19.61
CA ARG A 540 13.20 -7.77 -18.95
C ARG A 540 13.36 -7.00 -17.64
N ASN A 541 14.57 -6.73 -17.18
CA ASN A 541 14.78 -5.76 -16.12
C ASN A 541 14.20 -4.41 -16.56
N PHE A 542 13.75 -3.64 -15.58
CA PHE A 542 13.26 -2.28 -15.79
C PHE A 542 13.71 -1.41 -14.63
N MET A 543 13.89 -0.13 -14.92
CA MET A 543 14.25 0.85 -13.90
C MET A 543 13.96 2.27 -14.36
N GLU A 544 13.82 3.17 -13.40
CA GLU A 544 13.90 4.59 -13.70
C GLU A 544 15.37 4.98 -13.95
N ILE A 545 15.65 5.61 -15.09
CA ILE A 545 16.99 6.11 -15.43
C ILE A 545 17.02 7.64 -15.34
N SER A 546 18.11 8.17 -14.78
CA SER A 546 18.30 9.61 -14.60
C SER A 546 19.75 10.03 -14.81
N ASN A 547 19.97 11.31 -15.09
CA ASN A 547 21.31 11.85 -15.27
C ASN A 547 22.06 11.97 -13.94
N GLY A 548 23.33 11.53 -13.93
CA GLY A 548 24.26 11.73 -12.81
C GLY A 548 24.25 10.62 -11.76
N VAL A 549 23.20 9.80 -11.74
CA VAL A 549 23.22 8.48 -11.08
C VAL A 549 23.86 7.51 -12.05
N GLY A 550 24.76 6.65 -11.58
CA GLY A 550 25.22 5.56 -12.43
C GLY A 550 24.81 4.24 -11.82
N GLU A 551 24.34 3.37 -12.69
CA GLU A 551 23.68 2.11 -12.33
C GLU A 551 24.67 0.97 -12.38
N PHE A 552 24.61 0.07 -11.40
CA PHE A 552 25.55 -1.04 -11.35
C PHE A 552 24.92 -2.29 -11.94
N PHE A 553 25.41 -2.72 -13.11
CA PHE A 553 25.15 -4.06 -13.64
C PHE A 553 26.44 -4.86 -13.60
N ASP A 554 26.42 -6.02 -12.94
CA ASP A 554 27.57 -6.93 -12.79
C ASP A 554 28.86 -6.20 -12.32
N GLY A 555 28.72 -5.34 -11.31
CA GLY A 555 29.84 -4.58 -10.75
C GLY A 555 30.36 -3.42 -11.61
N LYS A 556 29.72 -3.11 -12.75
CA LYS A 556 30.08 -1.97 -13.61
C LYS A 556 29.04 -0.86 -13.54
N ARG A 557 29.51 0.38 -13.43
CA ARG A 557 28.67 1.58 -13.40
C ARG A 557 28.35 2.05 -14.83
N TYR A 558 27.06 2.08 -15.18
CA TYR A 558 26.52 2.60 -16.42
C TYR A 558 25.97 3.99 -16.19
N ILE A 559 26.28 4.91 -17.09
CA ILE A 559 25.76 6.28 -17.04
C ILE A 559 25.01 6.48 -18.34
N TYR A 560 23.69 6.57 -18.24
CA TYR A 560 22.83 6.96 -19.34
C TYR A 560 22.87 8.48 -19.48
N ASP A 561 23.09 8.97 -20.70
CA ASP A 561 23.06 10.40 -21.00
C ASP A 561 21.69 10.77 -21.58
N ILE A 562 20.85 11.31 -20.72
CA ILE A 562 19.50 11.75 -21.07
C ILE A 562 19.54 13.22 -21.47
N THR A 563 19.01 13.55 -22.63
CA THR A 563 18.86 14.95 -23.06
C THR A 563 17.42 15.39 -23.00
N TYR A 564 17.20 16.62 -22.56
CA TYR A 564 15.88 17.24 -22.45
C TYR A 564 15.88 18.52 -23.29
N THR A 565 14.94 18.65 -24.22
CA THR A 565 14.83 19.83 -25.08
C THR A 565 13.39 20.35 -25.06
N SER A 566 13.20 21.62 -24.71
CA SER A 566 11.89 22.26 -24.77
C SER A 566 11.67 22.90 -26.14
N SER A 567 10.45 22.76 -26.69
CA SER A 567 10.04 23.44 -27.92
C SER A 567 9.91 24.97 -27.73
N ASP A 568 9.69 25.45 -26.51
CA ASP A 568 9.64 26.87 -26.16
C ASP A 568 10.10 27.10 -24.71
N GLU A 569 11.36 27.53 -24.54
CA GLU A 569 11.94 27.84 -23.23
C GLU A 569 11.32 29.06 -22.52
N ASN A 570 10.53 29.88 -23.23
CA ASN A 570 9.81 31.00 -22.61
C ASN A 570 8.56 30.53 -21.87
N ILE A 571 8.04 29.34 -22.18
CA ILE A 571 6.89 28.73 -21.49
C ILE A 571 7.41 27.74 -20.46
N VAL A 572 8.28 26.82 -20.88
CA VAL A 572 8.80 25.73 -20.05
C VAL A 572 10.30 25.59 -20.25
N ARG A 573 11.08 25.77 -19.18
CA ARG A 573 12.51 25.44 -19.18
C ARG A 573 12.71 24.08 -18.54
N VAL A 574 13.62 23.29 -19.09
CA VAL A 574 14.03 22.00 -18.52
C VAL A 574 15.53 22.01 -18.22
N ALA A 575 15.89 21.55 -17.02
CA ALA A 575 17.28 21.40 -16.60
C ALA A 575 17.85 20.05 -17.06
N LYS A 576 19.18 19.89 -16.99
CA LYS A 576 19.86 18.65 -17.41
C LYS A 576 19.40 17.42 -16.65
N ASN A 577 18.97 17.56 -15.40
CA ASN A 577 18.45 16.45 -14.60
C ASN A 577 16.96 16.17 -14.86
N GLY A 578 16.33 16.82 -15.83
CA GLY A 578 14.91 16.66 -16.14
C GLY A 578 13.98 17.55 -15.30
N VAL A 579 14.52 18.39 -14.40
CA VAL A 579 13.69 19.31 -13.62
C VAL A 579 13.13 20.42 -14.50
N VAL A 580 11.82 20.54 -14.50
CA VAL A 580 11.04 21.50 -15.27
C VAL A 580 10.73 22.73 -14.43
N SER A 581 10.76 23.90 -15.07
CA SER A 581 10.35 25.17 -14.48
C SER A 581 9.35 25.86 -15.39
N ALA A 582 8.12 26.05 -14.89
CA ALA A 582 7.12 26.87 -15.54
C ALA A 582 7.56 28.34 -15.56
N ARG A 583 7.47 29.00 -16.73
CA ARG A 583 7.87 30.39 -16.92
C ARG A 583 6.69 31.29 -17.27
N LYS A 584 5.80 30.83 -18.15
CA LYS A 584 4.65 31.57 -18.65
C LYS A 584 3.51 30.61 -18.96
N VAL A 585 2.27 31.06 -18.78
CA VAL A 585 1.07 30.36 -19.25
C VAL A 585 1.19 30.05 -20.75
N GLY A 586 0.89 28.82 -21.12
CA GLY A 586 1.02 28.31 -22.48
C GLY A 586 1.34 26.82 -22.51
N THR A 587 1.65 26.30 -23.69
CA THR A 587 2.00 24.88 -23.90
C THR A 587 3.35 24.78 -24.58
N ALA A 588 4.19 23.87 -24.10
CA ALA A 588 5.43 23.47 -24.75
C ALA A 588 5.56 21.94 -24.73
N THR A 589 6.29 21.38 -25.68
CA THR A 589 6.65 19.97 -25.69
C THR A 589 8.10 19.83 -25.25
N VAL A 590 8.36 18.96 -24.29
CA VAL A 590 9.72 18.57 -23.90
C VAL A 590 10.03 17.21 -24.53
N THR A 591 11.02 17.17 -25.42
CA THR A 591 11.55 15.92 -25.97
C THR A 591 12.63 15.37 -25.04
N VAL A 592 12.45 14.12 -24.60
CA VAL A 592 13.40 13.38 -23.76
C VAL A 592 14.07 12.31 -24.62
N LYS A 593 15.41 12.26 -24.64
CA LYS A 593 16.16 11.27 -25.44
C LYS A 593 17.23 10.56 -24.65
N CYS A 594 17.45 9.28 -24.92
CA CYS A 594 18.58 8.49 -24.44
C CYS A 594 19.06 7.57 -25.57
N GLY A 595 20.24 7.85 -26.14
CA GLY A 595 20.72 7.17 -27.35
C GLY A 595 19.75 7.33 -28.52
N ASP A 596 19.36 6.22 -29.13
CA ASP A 596 18.41 6.18 -30.26
C ASP A 596 16.93 6.24 -29.83
N PHE A 597 16.67 6.22 -28.51
CA PHE A 597 15.32 6.26 -27.99
C PHE A 597 14.89 7.68 -27.63
N SER A 598 13.61 7.97 -27.84
CA SER A 598 13.02 9.26 -27.45
C SER A 598 11.53 9.18 -27.22
N TYR A 599 11.02 10.03 -26.35
CA TYR A 599 9.59 10.31 -26.21
C TYR A 599 9.37 11.81 -25.95
N ASP A 600 8.14 12.25 -26.19
CA ASP A 600 7.73 13.64 -25.98
C ASP A 600 6.78 13.75 -24.79
N VAL A 601 6.95 14.79 -23.98
CA VAL A 601 6.05 15.16 -22.90
C VAL A 601 5.45 16.52 -23.22
N LYS A 602 4.14 16.56 -23.47
CA LYS A 602 3.42 17.82 -23.61
C LYS A 602 3.20 18.42 -22.22
N ILE A 603 3.62 19.67 -22.02
CA ILE A 603 3.49 20.39 -20.76
C ILE A 603 2.63 21.63 -20.98
N THR A 604 1.56 21.76 -20.22
CA THR A 604 0.67 22.93 -20.21
C THR A 604 0.83 23.66 -18.89
N VAL A 605 1.15 24.95 -18.96
CA VAL A 605 1.22 25.85 -17.81
C VAL A 605 -0.07 26.66 -17.79
N VAL A 606 -0.83 26.56 -16.69
CA VAL A 606 -2.12 27.24 -16.49
C VAL A 606 -2.10 28.22 -15.33
#